data_AF-K2BRL6-F1
#
_entry.id   AF-K2BRL6-F1
#
_cell.length_a   1.000
_cell.length_b   1.000
_cell.length_c   1.000
_cell.angle_alpha   90.00
_cell.angle_beta   90.00
_cell.angle_gamma   90.00
#
_symmetry.space_group_name_H-M   'P 1'
#
loop_
_entity.id
_entity.type
_entity.pdbx_description
1 polymer ?
#
loop_
_entity_poly.entity_id
_entity_poly.type
_entity_poly.pdbx_seq_one_letter_code
_entity_poly.pdbx_strand_id
1 'polypeptide(L)'
;MKIIDRFEVLYYQYLNEASQIADEFPPIAEDSQTLLNLYRLMMLVRIMDTKAIALQRTGKLGTYPSTKGQEAVFVGVGHALDKKDLFVPYYRDIGTLIQRGVKLSQMLLYWGGDERGNCYASEDFPYSVPVGSQPLHAAGAAYAM
;
A
#
# COMPACT_ATOMS: atom_id res chain seq x y z
N MET A 1 -4.54 42.07 -5.45
CA MET A 1 -3.81 40.79 -5.52
C MET A 1 -3.93 40.27 -6.95
N LYS A 2 -2.82 40.08 -7.68
CA LYS A 2 -2.83 39.62 -9.08
C LYS A 2 -2.58 38.11 -9.10
N ILE A 3 -3.59 37.34 -9.50
CA ILE A 3 -3.44 35.89 -9.73
C ILE A 3 -2.55 35.71 -10.98
N ILE A 4 -1.46 34.96 -10.84
CA ILE A 4 -0.49 34.71 -11.92
C ILE A 4 -0.74 33.39 -12.64
N ASP A 5 -1.45 32.46 -12.01
CA ASP A 5 -1.83 31.18 -12.62
C ASP A 5 -3.01 30.54 -11.88
N ARG A 6 -3.68 29.59 -12.54
CA ARG A 6 -4.68 28.70 -11.94
C ARG A 6 -4.36 27.27 -12.37
N PHE A 7 -4.34 26.36 -11.41
CA PHE A 7 -4.27 24.93 -11.70
C PHE A 7 -5.55 24.24 -11.24
N GLU A 8 -5.92 23.19 -11.95
CA GLU A 8 -7.01 22.30 -11.59
C GLU A 8 -6.41 20.94 -11.22
N VAL A 9 -6.92 20.35 -10.13
CA VAL A 9 -6.58 18.97 -9.76
C VAL A 9 -7.70 18.09 -10.27
N LEU A 10 -7.39 17.24 -11.24
CA LEU A 10 -8.35 16.31 -11.80
C LEU A 10 -8.73 15.25 -10.75
N TYR A 11 -10.02 14.92 -10.71
CA TYR A 11 -10.58 13.89 -9.84
C TYR A 11 -11.17 12.77 -10.70
N TYR A 12 -10.70 11.54 -10.51
CA TYR A 12 -11.16 10.37 -11.23
C TYR A 12 -11.94 9.45 -10.28
N GLN A 13 -13.17 9.11 -10.65
CA GLN A 13 -14.04 8.21 -9.89
C GLN A 13 -14.85 7.33 -10.84
N TYR A 14 -14.65 6.01 -10.73
CA TYR A 14 -15.41 5.02 -11.49
C TYR A 14 -16.63 4.48 -10.76
N LEU A 15 -16.65 4.53 -9.42
CA LEU A 15 -17.75 4.04 -8.59
C LEU A 15 -18.11 5.10 -7.55
N ASN A 16 -19.38 5.53 -7.54
CA ASN A 16 -19.87 6.52 -6.59
C ASN A 16 -20.38 5.89 -5.28
N GLU A 17 -20.71 6.73 -4.30
CA GLU A 17 -21.20 6.31 -2.98
C GLU A 17 -22.53 5.52 -3.03
N ALA A 18 -23.31 5.66 -4.10
CA ALA A 18 -24.53 4.90 -4.34
C ALA A 18 -24.26 3.56 -5.06
N SER A 19 -22.98 3.16 -5.19
CA SER A 19 -22.54 1.98 -5.95
C SER A 19 -22.91 2.01 -7.43
N GLN A 20 -23.03 3.20 -8.02
CA GLN A 20 -23.26 3.38 -9.44
C GLN A 20 -21.92 3.61 -10.14
N ILE A 21 -21.73 2.94 -11.28
CA ILE A 21 -20.52 3.06 -12.07
C ILE A 21 -20.66 4.28 -13.00
N ALA A 22 -19.57 5.00 -13.21
CA ALA A 22 -19.50 6.09 -14.19
C ALA A 22 -19.81 5.57 -15.61
N ASP A 23 -20.11 6.48 -16.54
CA ASP A 23 -20.39 6.09 -17.93
C ASP A 23 -19.21 5.32 -18.57
N GLU A 24 -17.99 5.62 -18.13
CA GLU A 24 -16.79 4.88 -18.48
C GLU A 24 -16.60 3.69 -17.52
N PHE A 25 -16.71 2.48 -18.06
CA PHE A 25 -16.45 1.25 -17.32
C PHE A 25 -14.94 1.00 -17.24
N PRO A 26 -14.34 0.88 -16.04
CA PRO A 26 -12.88 0.75 -15.94
C PRO A 26 -12.43 -0.62 -16.46
N PRO A 27 -11.37 -0.71 -17.30
CA PRO A 27 -10.94 -1.98 -17.90
C PRO A 27 -10.68 -3.11 -16.89
N ILE A 28 -10.18 -2.78 -15.70
CA ILE A 28 -9.96 -3.75 -14.61
C ILE A 28 -11.25 -4.44 -14.16
N ALA A 29 -12.41 -3.81 -14.34
CA ALA A 29 -13.70 -4.36 -13.95
C ALA A 29 -14.25 -5.40 -14.94
N GLU A 30 -13.63 -5.55 -16.12
CA GLU A 30 -13.95 -6.66 -17.03
C GLU A 30 -13.47 -8.01 -16.47
N ASP A 31 -12.39 -8.01 -15.68
CA ASP A 31 -11.87 -9.19 -14.99
C ASP A 31 -12.41 -9.28 -13.55
N SER A 32 -13.60 -9.85 -13.44
CA SER A 32 -14.24 -10.11 -12.14
C SER A 32 -13.39 -10.99 -11.21
N GLN A 33 -12.58 -11.91 -11.75
CA GLN A 33 -11.78 -12.80 -10.94
C GLN A 33 -10.61 -12.04 -10.28
N THR A 34 -9.99 -11.12 -11.02
CA THR A 34 -8.98 -10.21 -10.47
C THR A 34 -9.59 -9.31 -9.41
N LEU A 35 -10.75 -8.68 -9.65
CA LEU A 35 -11.43 -7.86 -8.64
C LEU A 35 -11.70 -8.63 -7.34
N LEU A 36 -12.18 -9.87 -7.44
CA LEU A 36 -12.42 -10.72 -6.26
C LEU A 36 -11.12 -11.01 -5.50
N ASN A 37 -10.00 -11.23 -6.19
CA ASN A 37 -8.71 -11.46 -5.54
C ASN A 37 -8.20 -10.21 -4.82
N LEU A 38 -8.31 -9.04 -5.45
CA LEU A 38 -7.97 -7.76 -4.82
C LEU A 38 -8.85 -7.46 -3.61
N TYR A 39 -10.15 -7.74 -3.70
CA TYR A 39 -11.08 -7.59 -2.57
C TYR A 39 -10.72 -8.51 -1.39
N ARG A 40 -10.38 -9.78 -1.66
CA ARG A 40 -9.89 -10.70 -0.62
C ARG A 40 -8.60 -10.20 0.03
N LEU A 41 -7.71 -9.61 -0.76
CA LEU A 41 -6.48 -9.02 -0.23
C LEU A 41 -6.77 -7.78 0.65
N MET A 42 -7.69 -6.90 0.24
CA MET A 42 -8.12 -5.78 1.09
C MET A 42 -8.68 -6.28 2.43
N MET A 43 -9.47 -7.35 2.42
CA MET A 43 -9.97 -7.98 3.64
C MET A 43 -8.83 -8.54 4.50
N LEU A 44 -7.83 -9.18 3.90
CA LEU A 44 -6.65 -9.68 4.62
C LEU A 44 -5.89 -8.53 5.29
N VAL A 45 -5.68 -7.41 4.59
CA VAL A 45 -5.05 -6.21 5.14
C VAL A 45 -5.85 -5.68 6.34
N ARG A 46 -7.18 -5.57 6.22
CA ARG A 46 -8.06 -5.12 7.31
C ARG A 46 -8.00 -6.04 8.54
N ILE A 47 -7.92 -7.35 8.32
CA ILE A 47 -7.81 -8.34 9.42
C ILE A 47 -6.45 -8.22 10.11
N MET A 48 -5.36 -8.10 9.34
CA MET A 48 -4.02 -7.88 9.86
C MET A 48 -3.95 -6.60 10.69
N ASP A 49 -4.50 -5.50 10.18
CA ASP A 49 -4.57 -4.20 10.86
C ASP A 49 -5.27 -4.32 12.21
N THR A 50 -6.46 -4.92 12.21
CA THR A 50 -7.25 -5.14 13.44
C THR A 50 -6.47 -5.97 14.46
N LYS A 51 -5.77 -7.02 13.99
CA LYS A 51 -4.96 -7.87 14.86
C LYS A 51 -3.75 -7.14 15.42
N ALA A 52 -3.04 -6.37 14.60
CA ALA A 52 -1.88 -5.59 15.00
C ALA A 52 -2.25 -4.53 16.05
N ILE A 53 -3.38 -3.83 15.87
CA ILE A 53 -3.93 -2.91 16.88
C ILE A 53 -4.25 -3.64 18.19
N ALA A 54 -4.88 -4.82 18.13
CA ALA A 54 -5.18 -5.60 19.33
C ALA A 54 -3.91 -6.05 20.07
N LEU A 55 -2.87 -6.44 19.34
CA LEU A 55 -1.56 -6.78 19.93
C LEU A 55 -0.88 -5.55 20.54
N GLN A 56 -0.92 -4.41 19.86
CA GLN A 56 -0.37 -3.15 20.35
C GLN A 56 -1.05 -2.71 21.66
N ARG A 57 -2.39 -2.77 21.72
CA ARG A 57 -3.16 -2.44 22.93
C ARG A 57 -2.90 -3.37 24.12
N THR A 58 -2.38 -4.56 23.86
CA THR A 58 -2.02 -5.54 24.90
C THR A 58 -0.52 -5.57 25.19
N GLY A 59 0.26 -4.64 24.62
CA GLY A 59 1.71 -4.57 24.80
C GLY A 59 2.51 -5.70 24.13
N LYS A 60 1.87 -6.49 23.26
CA LYS A 60 2.50 -7.62 22.55
C LYS A 60 3.14 -7.20 21.22
N LEU A 61 2.79 -6.01 20.73
CA LEU A 61 3.39 -5.37 19.57
C LEU A 61 3.83 -3.97 19.99
N GLY A 62 4.87 -3.43 19.35
CA GLY A 62 5.32 -2.06 19.56
C GLY A 62 4.35 -1.04 18.96
N THR A 63 4.88 0.03 18.38
CA THR A 63 4.05 0.99 17.64
C THR A 63 3.50 0.34 16.38
N TYR A 64 2.24 0.62 16.04
CA TYR A 64 1.64 0.16 14.78
C TYR A 64 0.74 1.27 14.17
N PRO A 65 1.04 1.77 12.97
CA PRO A 65 0.22 2.76 12.28
C PRO A 65 -0.89 2.05 11.50
N SER A 66 -2.13 2.24 11.93
CA SER A 66 -3.27 1.67 11.22
C SER A 66 -3.36 2.14 9.76
N THR A 67 -3.79 1.24 8.90
CA THR A 67 -4.04 1.39 7.46
C THR A 67 -5.54 1.39 7.13
N LYS A 68 -6.40 1.40 8.17
CA LYS A 68 -7.86 1.38 8.04
C LYS A 68 -8.36 2.48 7.10
N GLY A 69 -9.04 2.07 6.03
CA GLY A 69 -9.61 2.96 5.02
C GLY A 69 -8.66 3.27 3.85
N GLN A 70 -7.45 2.71 3.86
CA GLN A 70 -6.45 2.87 2.81
C GLN A 70 -6.10 1.53 2.13
N GLU A 71 -6.86 0.47 2.38
CA GLU A 71 -6.57 -0.87 1.87
C GLU A 71 -6.52 -0.90 0.34
N ALA A 72 -7.51 -0.27 -0.30
CA ALA A 72 -7.63 -0.22 -1.75
C ALA A 72 -6.45 0.49 -2.41
N VAL A 73 -5.88 1.50 -1.75
CA VAL A 73 -4.75 2.29 -2.27
C VAL A 73 -3.54 1.38 -2.47
N PHE A 74 -3.10 0.70 -1.42
CA PHE A 74 -1.87 -0.10 -1.48
C PHE A 74 -2.09 -1.45 -2.16
N VAL A 75 -3.30 -2.02 -2.09
CA VAL A 75 -3.64 -3.18 -2.92
C VAL A 75 -3.59 -2.82 -4.40
N GLY A 76 -4.16 -1.67 -4.78
CA GLY A 76 -4.14 -1.18 -6.17
C GLY A 76 -2.72 -0.88 -6.66
N VAL A 77 -1.89 -0.22 -5.84
CA VAL A 77 -0.48 0.03 -6.17
C VAL A 77 0.26 -1.28 -6.44
N GLY A 78 0.18 -2.26 -5.54
CA GLY A 78 0.86 -3.53 -5.75
C GLY A 78 0.35 -4.34 -6.95
N HIS A 79 -0.93 -4.18 -7.32
CA HIS A 79 -1.49 -4.81 -8.51
C HIS A 79 -1.01 -4.14 -9.81
N ALA A 80 -0.82 -2.82 -9.79
CA ALA A 80 -0.39 -2.04 -10.94
C ALA A 80 1.11 -2.16 -11.24
N LEU A 81 1.92 -2.58 -10.26
CA LEU A 81 3.36 -2.77 -10.43
C LEU A 81 3.68 -4.04 -11.22
N ASP A 82 4.60 -3.93 -12.16
CA ASP A 82 5.20 -5.08 -12.81
C ASP A 82 6.16 -5.81 -11.87
N LYS A 83 6.38 -7.11 -12.14
CA LYS A 83 7.31 -7.92 -11.33
C LYS A 83 8.74 -7.38 -11.33
N LYS A 84 9.12 -6.65 -12.38
CA LYS A 84 10.46 -6.06 -12.54
C LYS A 84 10.56 -4.65 -11.95
N ASP A 85 9.44 -4.02 -11.61
CA ASP A 85 9.47 -2.72 -10.98
C ASP A 85 10.08 -2.83 -9.60
N LEU A 86 10.93 -1.86 -9.30
CA LEU A 86 11.48 -1.66 -7.97
C LEU A 86 10.48 -0.89 -7.12
N PHE A 87 10.13 -1.44 -5.97
CA PHE A 87 9.22 -0.79 -5.04
C PHE A 87 9.99 -0.15 -3.88
N VAL A 88 9.62 1.09 -3.55
CA VAL A 88 10.14 1.82 -2.38
C VAL A 88 9.01 2.05 -1.37
N PRO A 89 8.84 1.15 -0.40
CA PRO A 89 7.66 1.11 0.45
C PRO A 89 7.61 2.20 1.52
N TYR A 90 6.42 2.74 1.70
CA TYR A 90 5.94 3.50 2.86
C TYR A 90 5.39 2.55 3.95
N TYR A 91 5.37 3.01 5.20
CA TYR A 91 5.02 2.14 6.34
C TYR A 91 3.56 1.66 6.38
N ARG A 92 2.68 2.18 5.52
CA ARG A 92 1.29 1.70 5.37
C ARG A 92 1.08 0.76 4.18
N ASP A 93 2.12 0.43 3.43
CA ASP A 93 2.02 -0.30 2.16
C ASP A 93 1.79 -1.81 2.34
N ILE A 94 1.05 -2.21 3.37
CA ILE A 94 0.82 -3.61 3.75
C ILE A 94 0.25 -4.41 2.56
N GLY A 95 -0.70 -3.84 1.82
CA GLY A 95 -1.28 -4.48 0.63
C GLY A 95 -0.27 -4.74 -0.47
N THR A 96 0.62 -3.79 -0.75
CA THR A 96 1.70 -3.96 -1.74
C THR A 96 2.72 -4.99 -1.26
N LEU A 97 3.16 -4.88 -0.01
CA LEU A 97 4.17 -5.78 0.56
C LEU A 97 3.72 -7.25 0.55
N ILE A 98 2.43 -7.53 0.83
CA ILE A 98 1.88 -8.89 0.70
C ILE A 98 1.99 -9.39 -0.75
N GLN A 99 1.69 -8.55 -1.74
CA GLN A 99 1.80 -8.90 -3.16
C GLN A 99 3.24 -9.10 -3.61
N ARG A 100 4.19 -8.38 -3.00
CA ARG A 100 5.64 -8.58 -3.16
C ARG A 100 6.18 -9.80 -2.39
N GLY A 101 5.31 -10.60 -1.77
CA GLY A 101 5.68 -11.85 -1.12
C GLY A 101 6.16 -11.71 0.33
N VAL A 102 6.06 -10.51 0.92
CA VAL A 102 6.41 -10.28 2.33
C VAL A 102 5.35 -10.96 3.21
N LYS A 103 5.82 -11.78 4.16
CA LYS A 103 4.92 -12.52 5.05
C LYS A 103 4.38 -11.61 6.14
N LEU A 104 3.12 -11.84 6.54
CA LEU A 104 2.51 -11.12 7.68
C LEU A 104 3.34 -11.24 8.96
N SER A 105 3.98 -12.39 9.19
CA SER A 105 4.86 -12.60 10.34
C SER A 105 6.09 -11.69 10.31
N GLN A 106 6.66 -11.41 9.13
CA GLN A 106 7.78 -10.50 8.96
C GLN A 106 7.37 -9.06 9.26
N MET A 107 6.18 -8.65 8.80
CA MET A 107 5.63 -7.34 9.12
C MET A 107 5.37 -7.17 10.62
N LEU A 108 4.77 -8.17 11.26
CA LEU A 108 4.55 -8.16 12.72
C LEU A 108 5.86 -8.20 13.50
N LEU A 109 6.90 -8.85 12.98
CA LEU A 109 8.22 -8.87 13.60
C LEU A 109 8.86 -7.48 13.59
N TYR A 110 8.82 -6.79 12.44
CA TYR A 110 9.28 -5.40 12.31
C TYR A 110 8.55 -4.46 13.26
N TRP A 111 7.21 -4.49 13.27
CA TRP A 111 6.41 -3.68 14.20
C TRP A 111 6.53 -4.13 15.67
N GLY A 112 7.08 -5.32 15.91
CA GLY A 112 7.52 -5.79 17.22
C GLY A 112 8.85 -5.19 17.68
N GLY A 113 9.54 -4.44 16.81
CA GLY A 113 10.84 -3.82 17.09
C GLY A 113 12.04 -4.62 16.61
N ASP A 114 11.84 -5.61 15.73
CA ASP A 114 12.90 -6.49 15.25
C ASP A 114 13.10 -6.35 13.73
N GLU A 115 14.24 -5.76 13.35
CA GLU A 115 14.59 -5.46 11.96
C GLU A 115 14.81 -6.70 11.09
N ARG A 116 14.92 -7.90 11.67
CA ARG A 116 14.88 -9.14 10.87
C ARG A 116 13.55 -9.29 10.12
N GLY A 117 12.51 -8.56 10.53
CA GLY A 117 11.26 -8.42 9.78
C GLY A 117 11.43 -7.76 8.40
N ASN A 118 12.50 -6.98 8.18
CA ASN A 118 12.86 -6.42 6.88
C ASN A 118 13.82 -7.30 6.05
N CYS A 119 14.35 -8.39 6.62
CA CYS A 119 15.22 -9.33 5.91
C CYS A 119 14.41 -10.35 5.08
N TYR A 120 13.58 -9.88 4.16
CA TYR A 120 12.94 -10.72 3.14
C TYR A 120 13.77 -10.71 1.84
N ALA A 121 13.71 -11.80 1.07
CA ALA A 121 14.35 -11.89 -0.23
C ALA A 121 13.56 -11.04 -1.24
N SER A 122 13.95 -9.78 -1.41
CA SER A 122 13.42 -8.87 -2.42
C SER A 122 14.53 -7.91 -2.88
N GLU A 123 14.41 -7.45 -4.12
CA GLU A 123 15.20 -6.32 -4.65
C GLU A 123 14.61 -4.97 -4.22
N ASP A 124 13.40 -4.97 -3.62
CA ASP A 124 12.75 -3.78 -3.10
C ASP A 124 13.52 -3.16 -1.92
N PHE A 125 13.29 -1.86 -1.71
CA PHE A 125 13.79 -1.20 -0.52
C PHE A 125 13.08 -1.71 0.73
N PRO A 126 13.75 -1.74 1.89
CA PRO A 126 13.08 -2.06 3.15
C PRO A 126 12.06 -0.99 3.51
N TYR A 127 10.91 -1.39 4.03
CA TYR A 127 9.92 -0.42 4.49
C TYR A 127 10.33 0.15 5.84
N SER A 128 10.10 1.46 6.00
CA SER A 128 10.64 2.22 7.13
C SER A 128 9.68 3.31 7.61
N VAL A 129 9.81 3.66 8.90
CA VAL A 129 8.98 4.70 9.55
C VAL A 129 9.31 6.14 9.12
N PRO A 130 10.58 6.56 8.90
CA PRO A 130 10.90 7.94 8.56
C PRO A 130 10.13 8.45 7.34
N VAL A 131 9.38 9.53 7.50
CA VAL A 131 8.54 10.09 6.44
C VAL A 131 9.38 10.94 5.49
N GLY A 132 9.18 10.73 4.19
CA GLY A 132 9.72 11.60 3.14
C GLY A 132 11.11 11.20 2.63
N SER A 133 11.72 10.15 3.20
CA SER A 133 12.97 9.59 2.66
C SER A 133 12.73 8.75 1.40
N GLN A 134 11.58 8.08 1.30
CA GLN A 134 11.25 7.13 0.24
C GLN A 134 11.25 7.76 -1.17
N PRO A 135 10.64 8.94 -1.41
CA PRO A 135 10.58 9.52 -2.76
C PRO A 135 11.96 9.83 -3.34
N LEU A 136 12.92 10.25 -2.51
CA LEU A 136 14.29 10.55 -2.98
C LEU A 136 15.05 9.28 -3.35
N HIS A 137 14.89 8.21 -2.56
CA HIS A 137 15.46 6.90 -2.92
C HIS A 137 14.83 6.34 -4.20
N ALA A 138 13.50 6.47 -4.35
CA ALA A 138 12.80 6.06 -5.57
C ALA A 138 13.31 6.84 -6.80
N ALA A 139 13.45 8.16 -6.70
CA ALA A 139 13.99 8.98 -7.79
C ALA A 139 15.44 8.61 -8.14
N GLY A 140 16.29 8.42 -7.14
CA GLY A 140 17.68 8.02 -7.34
C GLY A 140 17.82 6.64 -7.98
N ALA A 141 17.01 5.67 -7.53
CA ALA A 141 17.00 4.34 -8.11
C ALA A 141 16.47 4.34 -9.55
N ALA A 142 15.38 5.07 -9.82
CA ALA A 142 14.85 5.23 -11.17
C ALA A 142 15.84 5.89 -12.12
N TYR A 143 16.66 6.84 -11.65
CA TYR A 143 17.72 7.47 -12.46
C TYR A 143 18.87 6.51 -12.81
N ALA A 144 19.10 5.47 -11.99
CA ALA A 144 20.18 4.52 -12.19
C ALA A 144 19.81 3.33 -13.11
N MET A 145 18.51 3.16 -13.41
CA MET A 145 17.96 2.12 -14.29
C MET A 145 17.93 2.57 -15.74
#